data_AF-A0A7S3VW77-F1
#
_entry.id   AF-A0A7S3VW77-F1
#
_cell.length_a   1.000
_cell.length_b   1.000
_cell.length_c   1.000
_cell.angle_alpha   90.00
_cell.angle_beta   90.00
_cell.angle_gamma   90.00
#
_symmetry.space_group_name_H-M   'P 1'
#
loop_
_entity.id
_entity.type
_entity.pdbx_description
1 polymer ?
#
loop_
_entity_poly.entity_id
_entity_poly.type
_entity_poly.pdbx_seq_one_letter_code
_entity_poly.pdbx_strand_id
1 'polypeptide(L)'
;LRSRPSALVRSLCGRRAAERQDSSSARRGAPAAAAMPLSRRVASCERLAELQADCMADDLPVANHMLSWTEEEAVYYFESGGQEPPAEQRVYPRVWLTSDVHTDRAENMAWLRSLPQHPGDAVVVAGDVSHQMEQLEATLRAFSERFAHVFFTAGNHDLWITRNDGGMDSLAKLDAIDRLCDRMGNVHSTPRLLRGDGSGAHKPGQGLWVVPLASWYDDSLDLTHFTPSLIHRAGDMRAFTWSDFALCKWPAALLRPSDTMTGHYPAGVACKLAERNEPSVREVNEALCGAVGDAVLSFSHFLPREQTLPDWLDPAGLSFSPDWVSHPAGGTAVNFSRVAGSRLIDEQLRRLTAGVQRPPDGVCHVHAFGHSHRPKDFSLDGVRYVSHPLGYSKERVKRLTPEVPHLKLVWDVDGAVPPPPQPLIRYWEEHGGREPELDALLASPARP
;
A
#
# COMPACT_ATOMS: atom_id res chain seq x y z
N LEU A 1 -31.60 -1.97 -59.86
CA LEU A 1 -32.42 -0.77 -59.58
C LEU A 1 -31.60 0.08 -58.60
N ARG A 2 -30.73 1.01 -59.03
CA ARG A 2 -31.03 2.42 -59.43
C ARG A 2 -32.02 3.06 -58.43
N SER A 3 -31.81 4.21 -57.78
CA SER A 3 -30.85 5.31 -57.89
C SER A 3 -31.21 6.36 -56.82
N ARG A 4 -30.19 6.98 -56.19
CA ARG A 4 -29.97 8.43 -55.84
C ARG A 4 -31.03 9.50 -56.28
N PRO A 5 -30.92 10.81 -55.92
CA PRO A 5 -30.21 11.53 -54.81
C PRO A 5 -30.91 12.85 -54.27
N SER A 6 -30.19 13.61 -53.42
CA SER A 6 -29.97 15.08 -53.47
C SER A 6 -31.09 16.09 -53.13
N ALA A 7 -30.83 17.01 -52.18
CA ALA A 7 -30.44 18.40 -52.50
C ALA A 7 -30.28 19.30 -51.25
N LEU A 8 -29.11 19.96 -51.18
CA LEU A 8 -28.83 21.23 -50.50
C LEU A 8 -29.60 22.36 -51.21
N VAL A 9 -30.12 23.38 -50.52
CA VAL A 9 -30.07 24.80 -50.96
C VAL A 9 -30.27 25.75 -49.76
N ARG A 10 -29.33 26.69 -49.63
CA ARG A 10 -29.35 27.89 -48.77
C ARG A 10 -30.39 28.91 -49.25
N SER A 11 -30.98 29.68 -48.33
CA SER A 11 -31.62 30.96 -48.66
C SER A 11 -31.13 32.06 -47.72
N LEU A 12 -30.67 33.14 -48.36
CA LEU A 12 -30.21 34.42 -47.82
C LEU A 12 -31.36 35.42 -47.82
N CYS A 13 -31.49 36.23 -46.75
CA CYS A 13 -31.89 37.65 -46.73
C CYS A 13 -32.26 38.02 -45.27
N GLY A 14 -31.98 39.20 -44.73
CA GLY A 14 -31.55 40.45 -45.34
C GLY A 14 -31.12 41.47 -44.28
N ARG A 15 -30.50 42.53 -44.79
CA ARG A 15 -29.81 43.63 -44.11
C ARG A 15 -30.78 44.64 -43.47
N ARG A 16 -30.30 45.37 -42.44
CA ARG A 16 -30.22 46.85 -42.31
C ARG A 16 -29.66 47.20 -40.91
N ALA A 17 -28.46 47.79 -40.81
CA ALA A 17 -28.15 49.24 -40.79
C ALA A 17 -28.69 49.90 -39.49
N ALA A 18 -27.87 50.18 -38.47
CA ALA A 18 -26.81 51.20 -38.34
C ALA A 18 -27.34 52.43 -37.60
N GLU A 19 -26.80 52.73 -36.41
CA GLU A 19 -26.57 54.11 -35.94
C GLU A 19 -25.62 54.15 -34.74
N ARG A 20 -24.77 55.19 -34.75
CA ARG A 20 -23.64 55.46 -33.86
C ARG A 20 -24.10 56.29 -32.64
N GLN A 21 -23.41 56.21 -31.51
CA GLN A 21 -22.69 57.36 -30.91
C GLN A 21 -21.92 57.01 -29.63
N ASP A 22 -20.81 57.72 -29.48
CA ASP A 22 -19.80 57.69 -28.42
C ASP A 22 -20.33 57.89 -26.99
N SER A 23 -19.64 57.29 -26.02
CA SER A 23 -19.08 58.04 -24.89
C SER A 23 -18.03 57.23 -24.12
N SER A 24 -16.97 57.92 -23.74
CA SER A 24 -15.81 57.46 -22.98
C SER A 24 -16.14 57.21 -21.50
N SER A 25 -15.56 56.18 -20.88
CA SER A 25 -15.01 56.33 -19.52
C SER A 25 -14.01 55.23 -19.16
N ALA A 26 -12.86 55.70 -18.69
CA ALA A 26 -11.96 55.17 -17.67
C ALA A 26 -11.77 53.64 -17.49
N ARG A 27 -10.49 53.24 -17.65
CA ARG A 27 -9.86 52.09 -16.98
C ARG A 27 -10.28 51.99 -15.51
N ARG A 28 -10.75 50.81 -15.09
CA ARG A 28 -10.46 50.25 -13.76
C ARG A 28 -9.95 48.83 -13.97
N GLY A 29 -8.72 48.60 -13.50
CA GLY A 29 -8.09 47.30 -13.54
C GLY A 29 -8.89 46.27 -12.76
N ALA A 30 -8.95 45.06 -13.29
CA ALA A 30 -9.32 43.89 -12.51
C ALA A 30 -8.38 43.80 -11.30
N PRO A 31 -8.87 43.49 -10.08
CA PRO A 31 -7.98 43.30 -8.95
C PRO A 31 -7.09 42.09 -9.25
N ALA A 32 -5.79 42.26 -9.04
CA ALA A 32 -4.86 41.15 -8.99
C ALA A 32 -5.38 40.13 -7.97
N ALA A 33 -5.46 38.87 -8.37
CA ALA A 33 -5.76 37.77 -7.47
C ALA A 33 -4.71 37.77 -6.36
N ALA A 34 -5.09 38.26 -5.18
CA ALA A 34 -4.31 38.11 -3.97
C ALA A 34 -4.18 36.61 -3.71
N ALA A 35 -2.96 36.14 -3.46
CA ALA A 35 -2.74 34.78 -3.00
C ALA A 35 -3.61 34.56 -1.74
N MET A 36 -4.51 33.57 -1.79
CA MET A 36 -5.34 33.23 -0.65
C MET A 36 -4.45 32.73 0.50
N PRO A 37 -4.66 33.21 1.73
CA PRO A 37 -3.93 32.69 2.88
C PRO A 37 -4.29 31.22 3.10
N LEU A 38 -3.33 30.43 3.59
CA LEU A 38 -3.53 29.03 3.97
C LEU A 38 -4.65 28.95 5.02
N SER A 39 -5.70 28.16 4.74
CA SER A 39 -6.81 27.93 5.67
C SER A 39 -6.28 27.27 6.96
N ARG A 40 -6.69 27.78 8.12
CA ARG A 40 -6.28 27.23 9.42
C ARG A 40 -7.31 26.22 9.90
N ARG A 41 -6.85 25.05 10.36
CA ARG A 41 -7.69 24.09 11.08
C ARG A 41 -8.14 24.66 12.41
N VAL A 42 -9.35 24.27 12.85
CA VAL A 42 -9.84 24.58 14.19
C VAL A 42 -8.93 23.92 15.23
N ALA A 43 -8.33 24.72 16.10
CA ALA A 43 -7.33 24.25 17.05
C ALA A 43 -7.92 23.61 18.33
N SER A 44 -9.16 23.95 18.70
CA SER A 44 -9.80 23.50 19.94
C SER A 44 -11.32 23.67 19.92
N CYS A 45 -12.03 23.03 20.86
CA CYS A 45 -13.47 23.24 21.05
C CYS A 45 -13.79 24.69 21.49
N GLU A 46 -12.88 25.32 22.25
CA GLU A 46 -13.02 26.73 22.63
C GLU A 46 -13.01 27.63 21.38
N ARG A 47 -12.12 27.35 20.42
CA ARG A 47 -12.07 28.09 19.16
C ARG A 47 -13.33 27.91 18.33
N LEU A 48 -13.92 26.71 18.32
CA LEU A 48 -15.23 26.47 17.69
C LEU A 48 -16.36 27.28 18.33
N ALA A 49 -16.37 27.38 19.66
CA ALA A 49 -17.36 28.17 20.39
C ALA A 49 -17.18 29.68 20.15
N GLU A 50 -15.94 30.16 20.00
CA GLU A 50 -15.67 31.54 19.58
C GLU A 50 -16.21 31.82 18.18
N LEU A 51 -15.92 30.95 17.21
CA LEU A 51 -16.41 31.10 15.83
C LEU A 51 -17.95 31.04 15.76
N GLN A 52 -18.56 30.17 16.56
CA GLN A 52 -20.02 30.11 16.71
C GLN A 52 -20.60 31.44 17.19
N ALA A 53 -20.03 32.00 18.25
CA ALA A 53 -20.47 33.26 18.84
C ALA A 53 -20.25 34.44 17.88
N ASP A 54 -19.12 34.47 17.17
CA ASP A 54 -18.80 35.48 16.16
C ASP A 54 -19.83 35.48 15.01
N CYS A 55 -20.35 34.29 14.66
CA CYS A 55 -21.39 34.11 13.64
C CYS A 55 -22.82 34.29 14.18
N MET A 56 -22.99 34.58 15.48
CA MET A 56 -24.29 34.67 16.17
C MET A 56 -25.15 33.41 16.03
N ALA A 57 -24.52 32.23 16.00
CA ALA A 57 -25.17 30.94 15.74
C ALA A 57 -25.31 30.07 17.00
N ASP A 58 -25.72 30.69 18.11
CA ASP A 58 -25.85 30.04 19.44
C ASP A 58 -26.90 28.91 19.48
N ASP A 59 -27.78 28.85 18.48
CA ASP A 59 -28.82 27.85 18.29
C ASP A 59 -28.34 26.58 17.56
N LEU A 60 -27.16 26.62 16.93
CA LEU A 60 -26.57 25.48 16.24
C LEU A 60 -25.68 24.63 17.17
N PRO A 61 -25.69 23.30 17.04
CA PRO A 61 -24.86 22.46 17.90
C PRO A 61 -23.38 22.50 17.47
N VAL A 62 -22.48 22.60 18.44
CA VAL A 62 -21.04 22.34 18.26
C VAL A 62 -20.75 20.88 18.56
N ALA A 63 -20.09 20.18 17.64
CA ALA A 63 -19.77 18.76 17.76
C ALA A 63 -18.27 18.50 17.58
N ASN A 64 -17.74 17.48 18.27
CA ASN A 64 -16.31 17.16 18.24
C ASN A 64 -15.75 16.87 16.85
N HIS A 65 -16.56 16.36 15.91
CA HIS A 65 -16.11 16.11 14.54
C HIS A 65 -15.72 17.39 13.80
N MET A 66 -16.27 18.54 14.20
CA MET A 66 -15.97 19.86 13.63
C MET A 66 -14.53 20.31 13.95
N LEU A 67 -13.83 19.66 14.90
CA LEU A 67 -12.39 19.88 15.12
C LEU A 67 -11.52 19.43 13.94
N SER A 68 -12.09 18.65 13.03
CA SER A 68 -11.42 18.27 11.79
C SER A 68 -11.53 19.31 10.69
N TRP A 69 -12.42 20.32 10.86
CA TRP A 69 -12.68 21.39 9.90
C TRP A 69 -11.64 22.52 9.98
N THR A 70 -11.61 23.34 8.94
CA THR A 70 -11.02 24.67 8.92
C THR A 70 -11.91 25.68 9.66
N GLU A 71 -11.33 26.80 10.09
CA GLU A 71 -12.13 27.90 10.67
C GLU A 71 -13.16 28.43 9.67
N GLU A 72 -12.84 28.44 8.37
CA GLU A 72 -13.75 28.88 7.30
C GLU A 72 -14.94 27.94 7.08
N GLU A 73 -14.72 26.62 7.16
CA GLU A 73 -15.79 25.62 7.13
C GLU A 73 -16.71 25.70 8.34
N ALA A 74 -16.14 25.93 9.53
CA ALA A 74 -16.91 26.18 10.75
C ALA A 74 -17.75 27.46 10.64
N VAL A 75 -17.16 28.56 10.15
CA VAL A 75 -17.88 29.81 9.89
C VAL A 75 -18.99 29.59 8.85
N TYR A 76 -18.73 28.88 7.75
CA TYR A 76 -19.75 28.56 6.76
C TYR A 76 -20.92 27.79 7.36
N TYR A 77 -20.66 26.77 8.17
CA TYR A 77 -21.72 26.01 8.87
C TYR A 77 -22.60 26.93 9.71
N PHE A 78 -21.98 27.85 10.46
CA PHE A 78 -22.70 28.79 11.31
C PHE A 78 -23.49 29.83 10.51
N GLU A 79 -22.88 30.47 9.52
CA GLU A 79 -23.51 31.49 8.68
C GLU A 79 -24.61 30.91 7.76
N SER A 80 -24.51 29.63 7.39
CA SER A 80 -25.49 28.95 6.54
C SER A 80 -26.70 28.39 7.31
N GLY A 81 -26.74 28.53 8.64
CA GLY A 81 -27.84 28.00 9.46
C GLY A 81 -27.77 26.48 9.64
N GLY A 82 -26.57 25.92 9.71
CA GLY A 82 -26.34 24.50 9.99
C GLY A 82 -26.28 23.62 8.74
N GLN A 83 -26.09 24.21 7.55
CA GLN A 83 -25.70 23.41 6.41
C GLN A 83 -24.27 22.96 6.62
N GLU A 84 -24.04 21.64 6.63
CA GLU A 84 -22.68 21.14 6.63
C GLU A 84 -21.92 21.78 5.46
N PRO A 85 -20.70 22.29 5.70
CA PRO A 85 -19.86 22.75 4.61
C PRO A 85 -19.80 21.59 3.61
N PRO A 86 -19.96 21.87 2.30
CA PRO A 86 -19.85 20.81 1.30
C PRO A 86 -18.53 20.12 1.59
N ALA A 87 -18.62 18.87 2.06
CA ALA A 87 -17.48 18.12 2.59
C ALA A 87 -16.34 18.41 1.64
N GLU A 88 -15.27 19.06 2.12
CA GLU A 88 -14.14 19.46 1.28
C GLU A 88 -13.94 18.30 0.32
N GLN A 89 -14.28 18.54 -0.95
CA GLN A 89 -14.52 17.46 -1.89
C GLN A 89 -13.15 16.88 -2.09
N ARG A 90 -12.83 15.85 -1.30
CA ARG A 90 -11.46 15.58 -0.95
C ARG A 90 -10.78 15.24 -2.24
N VAL A 91 -9.94 16.16 -2.71
CA VAL A 91 -9.63 16.20 -4.14
C VAL A 91 -8.87 14.94 -4.50
N TYR A 92 -8.20 14.31 -3.53
CA TYR A 92 -7.35 13.16 -3.73
C TYR A 92 -7.54 12.00 -2.72
N PRO A 93 -7.29 10.74 -3.13
CA PRO A 93 -7.45 9.56 -2.29
C PRO A 93 -6.32 9.42 -1.26
N ARG A 94 -6.63 9.13 0.01
CA ARG A 94 -5.61 8.56 0.92
C ARG A 94 -5.29 7.14 0.51
N VAL A 95 -4.09 6.67 0.81
CA VAL A 95 -3.74 5.25 0.63
C VAL A 95 -3.38 4.61 1.97
N TRP A 96 -4.18 3.60 2.32
CA TRP A 96 -4.02 2.75 3.48
C TRP A 96 -3.25 1.47 3.14
N LEU A 97 -2.64 0.82 4.12
CA LEU A 97 -1.84 -0.39 3.94
C LEU A 97 -2.19 -1.46 4.98
N THR A 98 -2.26 -2.70 4.52
CA THR A 98 -2.15 -3.92 5.32
C THR A 98 -1.55 -5.08 4.50
N SER A 99 -1.16 -6.16 5.16
CA SER A 99 -0.72 -7.43 4.57
C SER A 99 -1.06 -8.58 5.51
N ASP A 100 -0.88 -9.83 5.07
CA ASP A 100 -0.95 -11.01 5.94
C ASP A 100 -2.29 -11.07 6.71
N VAL A 101 -3.38 -10.82 5.99
CA VAL A 101 -4.72 -10.68 6.54
C VAL A 101 -5.27 -12.03 7.00
N HIS A 102 -4.89 -13.15 6.34
CA HIS A 102 -5.22 -14.52 6.76
C HIS A 102 -6.70 -14.71 7.16
N THR A 103 -7.60 -14.28 6.28
CA THR A 103 -9.06 -14.28 6.51
C THR A 103 -9.69 -15.67 6.57
N ASP A 104 -8.92 -16.73 6.32
CA ASP A 104 -9.27 -18.10 6.74
C ASP A 104 -9.55 -18.19 8.25
N ARG A 105 -9.03 -17.24 9.04
CA ARG A 105 -9.39 -17.04 10.44
C ARG A 105 -10.60 -16.12 10.53
N ALA A 106 -11.69 -16.64 11.11
CA ALA A 106 -12.93 -15.90 11.31
C ALA A 106 -12.74 -14.57 12.05
N GLU A 107 -11.81 -14.51 13.01
CA GLU A 107 -11.48 -13.29 13.75
C GLU A 107 -10.91 -12.18 12.85
N ASN A 108 -10.03 -12.54 11.90
CA ASN A 108 -9.46 -11.59 10.96
C ASN A 108 -10.51 -11.11 9.94
N MET A 109 -11.41 -12.00 9.51
CA MET A 109 -12.56 -11.60 8.67
C MET A 109 -13.53 -10.68 9.44
N ALA A 110 -13.75 -10.93 10.73
CA ALA A 110 -14.58 -10.07 11.58
C ALA A 110 -13.95 -8.68 11.74
N TRP A 111 -12.63 -8.61 11.95
CA TRP A 111 -11.89 -7.34 11.97
C TRP A 111 -12.07 -6.56 10.65
N LEU A 112 -11.87 -7.21 9.50
CA LEU A 112 -12.06 -6.58 8.19
C LEU A 112 -13.47 -6.00 8.04
N ARG A 113 -14.49 -6.78 8.39
CA ARG A 113 -15.89 -6.32 8.35
C ARG A 113 -16.18 -5.21 9.37
N SER A 114 -15.38 -5.07 10.43
CA SER A 114 -15.53 -4.00 11.42
C SER A 114 -14.89 -2.67 10.99
N LEU A 115 -14.05 -2.67 9.94
CA LEU A 115 -13.43 -1.45 9.45
C LEU A 115 -14.48 -0.43 9.02
N PRO A 116 -14.25 0.87 9.29
CA PRO A 116 -15.16 1.92 8.86
C PRO A 116 -15.17 2.04 7.34
N GLN A 117 -16.18 2.74 6.83
CA GLN A 117 -16.25 3.11 5.42
C GLN A 117 -15.22 4.19 5.11
N HIS A 118 -14.50 4.04 4.01
CA HIS A 118 -13.50 4.98 3.53
C HIS A 118 -13.84 5.42 2.09
N PRO A 119 -15.01 6.06 1.89
CA PRO A 119 -15.43 6.48 0.56
C PRO A 119 -14.40 7.45 -0.02
N GLY A 120 -13.85 7.12 -1.18
CA GLY A 120 -12.83 7.92 -1.87
C GLY A 120 -11.38 7.53 -1.58
N ASP A 121 -11.08 6.72 -0.55
CA ASP A 121 -9.72 6.27 -0.27
C ASP A 121 -9.37 4.98 -1.04
N ALA A 122 -8.08 4.68 -1.10
CA ALA A 122 -7.53 3.42 -1.56
C ALA A 122 -6.93 2.59 -0.42
N VAL A 123 -6.86 1.27 -0.60
CA VAL A 123 -6.13 0.35 0.30
C VAL A 123 -5.20 -0.55 -0.50
N VAL A 124 -3.97 -0.72 -0.03
CA VAL A 124 -3.02 -1.74 -0.48
C VAL A 124 -3.12 -2.94 0.45
N VAL A 125 -3.34 -4.11 -0.14
CA VAL A 125 -3.34 -5.42 0.52
C VAL A 125 -2.16 -6.22 -0.05
N ALA A 126 -1.02 -6.20 0.65
CA ALA A 126 0.24 -6.78 0.16
C ALA A 126 0.36 -8.29 0.45
N GLY A 127 -0.58 -9.06 -0.09
CA GLY A 127 -0.59 -10.54 -0.08
C GLY A 127 -0.99 -11.20 1.23
N ASP A 128 -1.09 -12.53 1.16
CA ASP A 128 -1.46 -13.46 2.23
C ASP A 128 -2.85 -13.20 2.82
N VAL A 129 -3.86 -13.34 1.96
CA VAL A 129 -5.27 -13.18 2.31
C VAL A 129 -5.93 -14.53 2.59
N SER A 130 -5.85 -15.46 1.64
CA SER A 130 -6.38 -16.82 1.77
C SER A 130 -5.93 -17.72 0.62
N HIS A 131 -5.55 -18.94 0.97
CA HIS A 131 -5.34 -20.03 0.03
C HIS A 131 -6.62 -20.55 -0.66
N GLN A 132 -7.83 -20.15 -0.25
CA GLN A 132 -9.08 -20.59 -0.86
C GLN A 132 -9.65 -19.48 -1.75
N MET A 133 -9.90 -19.77 -3.03
CA MET A 133 -10.38 -18.78 -4.00
C MET A 133 -11.68 -18.09 -3.57
N GLU A 134 -12.63 -18.84 -2.98
CA GLU A 134 -13.91 -18.31 -2.52
C GLU A 134 -13.75 -17.34 -1.34
N GLN A 135 -12.84 -17.68 -0.41
CA GLN A 135 -12.54 -16.83 0.75
C GLN A 135 -11.73 -15.60 0.33
N LEU A 136 -10.78 -15.74 -0.61
CA LEU A 136 -10.07 -14.63 -1.22
C LEU A 136 -11.04 -13.65 -1.88
N GLU A 137 -11.98 -14.13 -2.70
CA GLU A 137 -13.02 -13.31 -3.31
C GLU A 137 -13.88 -12.60 -2.26
N ALA A 138 -14.34 -13.32 -1.23
CA ALA A 138 -15.14 -12.73 -0.16
C ALA A 138 -14.39 -11.62 0.59
N THR A 139 -13.07 -11.79 0.79
CA THR A 139 -12.22 -10.81 1.45
C THR A 139 -11.97 -9.58 0.59
N LEU A 140 -11.59 -9.77 -0.68
CA LEU A 140 -11.42 -8.65 -1.62
C LEU A 140 -12.73 -7.88 -1.79
N ARG A 141 -13.87 -8.58 -1.74
CA ARG A 141 -15.20 -7.94 -1.82
C ARG A 141 -15.49 -7.08 -0.59
N ALA A 142 -15.15 -7.57 0.60
CA ALA A 142 -15.31 -6.80 1.83
C ALA A 142 -14.43 -5.53 1.85
N PHE A 143 -13.23 -5.58 1.29
CA PHE A 143 -12.41 -4.37 1.06
C PHE A 143 -13.05 -3.46 -0.01
N SER A 144 -13.51 -4.01 -1.13
CA SER A 144 -14.06 -3.22 -2.24
C SER A 144 -15.37 -2.51 -1.89
N GLU A 145 -16.10 -3.02 -0.89
CA GLU A 145 -17.29 -2.38 -0.32
C GLU A 145 -16.95 -1.22 0.64
N ARG A 146 -15.67 -1.01 0.97
CA ARG A 146 -15.18 0.02 1.93
C ARG A 146 -14.28 1.07 1.32
N PHE A 147 -13.59 0.73 0.24
CA PHE A 147 -12.60 1.60 -0.41
C PHE A 147 -12.99 1.83 -1.87
N ALA A 148 -12.66 3.02 -2.39
CA ALA A 148 -12.85 3.32 -3.81
C ALA A 148 -11.90 2.49 -4.69
N HIS A 149 -10.68 2.22 -4.20
CA HIS A 149 -9.70 1.38 -4.86
C HIS A 149 -9.10 0.35 -3.89
N VAL A 150 -9.04 -0.90 -4.30
CA VAL A 150 -8.30 -1.95 -3.60
C VAL A 150 -7.14 -2.38 -4.49
N PHE A 151 -5.92 -2.33 -3.99
CA PHE A 151 -4.74 -2.80 -4.69
C PHE A 151 -4.25 -4.09 -4.06
N PHE A 152 -4.06 -5.13 -4.87
CA PHE A 152 -3.73 -6.47 -4.38
C PHE A 152 -2.60 -7.11 -5.19
N THR A 153 -1.75 -7.86 -4.49
CA THR A 153 -0.76 -8.79 -5.07
C THR A 153 -0.83 -10.07 -4.25
N ALA A 154 -0.63 -11.22 -4.89
CA ALA A 154 -0.69 -12.51 -4.20
C ALA A 154 0.56 -12.76 -3.35
N GLY A 155 0.37 -13.32 -2.16
CA GLY A 155 1.43 -13.88 -1.33
C GLY A 155 1.65 -15.37 -1.53
N ASN A 156 2.48 -16.01 -0.70
CA ASN A 156 2.69 -17.46 -0.79
C ASN A 156 1.43 -18.24 -0.43
N HIS A 157 0.73 -17.83 0.63
CA HIS A 157 -0.47 -18.51 1.10
C HIS A 157 -1.57 -18.50 0.05
N ASP A 158 -1.74 -17.37 -0.65
CA ASP A 158 -2.71 -17.24 -1.75
C ASP A 158 -2.44 -18.22 -2.90
N LEU A 159 -1.18 -18.68 -3.06
CA LEU A 159 -0.73 -19.58 -4.12
C LEU A 159 -0.57 -21.04 -3.68
N TRP A 160 -0.92 -21.37 -2.44
CA TRP A 160 -0.99 -22.75 -1.98
C TRP A 160 -2.09 -23.50 -2.72
N ILE A 161 -1.77 -24.73 -3.14
CA ILE A 161 -2.69 -25.59 -3.89
C ILE A 161 -3.37 -26.57 -2.95
N THR A 162 -4.68 -26.60 -3.05
CA THR A 162 -5.58 -27.50 -2.35
C THR A 162 -6.26 -28.45 -3.34
N ARG A 163 -7.03 -29.40 -2.81
CA ARG A 163 -7.84 -30.31 -3.64
C ARG A 163 -8.95 -29.57 -4.39
N ASN A 164 -9.35 -28.38 -3.95
CA ASN A 164 -10.44 -27.59 -4.53
C ASN A 164 -9.98 -26.73 -5.71
N ASP A 165 -8.68 -26.62 -5.98
CA ASP A 165 -8.13 -25.80 -7.07
C ASP A 165 -8.23 -26.47 -8.46
N GLY A 166 -9.04 -27.52 -8.61
CA GLY A 166 -9.39 -28.09 -9.92
C GLY A 166 -8.20 -28.63 -10.72
N GLY A 167 -7.10 -29.01 -10.04
CA GLY A 167 -5.87 -29.48 -10.69
C GLY A 167 -4.97 -28.38 -11.24
N MET A 168 -5.24 -27.10 -10.93
CA MET A 168 -4.32 -26.00 -11.24
C MET A 168 -3.00 -26.16 -10.49
N ASP A 169 -1.94 -25.65 -11.10
CA ASP A 169 -0.68 -25.39 -10.41
C ASP A 169 -0.67 -23.95 -9.84
N SER A 170 0.35 -23.59 -9.06
CA SER A 170 0.46 -22.27 -8.41
C SER A 170 0.56 -21.12 -9.40
N LEU A 171 1.11 -21.34 -10.60
CA LEU A 171 1.19 -20.31 -11.63
C LEU A 171 -0.18 -20.08 -12.28
N ALA A 172 -0.90 -21.16 -12.61
CA ALA A 172 -2.26 -21.09 -13.12
C ALA A 172 -3.24 -20.47 -12.11
N LYS A 173 -3.02 -20.73 -10.82
CA LYS A 173 -3.78 -20.11 -9.73
C LYS A 173 -3.52 -18.61 -9.62
N LEU A 174 -2.27 -18.16 -9.74
CA LEU A 174 -1.94 -16.73 -9.82
C LEU A 174 -2.74 -16.06 -10.96
N ASP A 175 -2.74 -16.65 -12.16
CA ASP A 175 -3.51 -16.12 -13.28
C ASP A 175 -5.04 -16.10 -13.02
N ALA A 176 -5.55 -17.05 -12.22
CA ALA A 176 -6.95 -17.08 -11.82
C ALA A 176 -7.29 -15.98 -10.81
N ILE A 177 -6.36 -15.63 -9.93
CA ILE A 177 -6.44 -14.51 -8.98
C ILE A 177 -6.46 -13.17 -9.71
N ASP A 178 -5.62 -12.98 -10.73
CA ASP A 178 -5.64 -11.76 -11.53
C ASP A 178 -6.98 -11.59 -12.25
N ARG A 179 -7.47 -12.67 -12.88
CA ARG A 179 -8.80 -12.67 -13.50
C ARG A 179 -9.91 -12.38 -12.49
N LEU A 180 -9.75 -12.77 -11.22
CA LEU A 180 -10.71 -12.43 -10.17
C LEU A 180 -10.68 -10.92 -9.89
N CYS A 181 -9.50 -10.33 -9.71
CA CYS A 181 -9.35 -8.89 -9.50
C CYS A 181 -9.99 -8.10 -10.64
N ASP A 182 -9.69 -8.46 -11.89
CA ASP A 182 -10.25 -7.82 -13.09
C ASP A 182 -11.79 -7.82 -13.13
N ARG A 183 -12.43 -8.91 -12.68
CA ARG A 183 -13.90 -9.03 -12.66
C ARG A 183 -14.56 -8.14 -11.60
N MET A 184 -13.84 -7.77 -10.55
CA MET A 184 -14.39 -6.96 -9.45
C MET A 184 -14.38 -5.46 -9.77
N GLY A 185 -13.59 -5.03 -10.77
CA GLY A 185 -13.60 -3.68 -11.33
C GLY A 185 -12.87 -2.61 -10.51
N ASN A 186 -13.06 -2.57 -9.18
CA ASN A 186 -12.35 -1.66 -8.28
C ASN A 186 -11.22 -2.32 -7.48
N VAL A 187 -10.89 -3.59 -7.80
CA VAL A 187 -9.70 -4.29 -7.29
C VAL A 187 -8.65 -4.34 -8.41
N HIS A 188 -7.44 -3.88 -8.13
CA HIS A 188 -6.37 -3.67 -9.10
C HIS A 188 -5.16 -4.54 -8.75
N SER A 189 -4.78 -5.45 -9.65
CA SER A 189 -3.49 -6.18 -9.61
C SER A 189 -2.48 -5.67 -10.66
N THR A 190 -2.78 -4.54 -11.30
CA THR A 190 -1.90 -3.83 -12.25
C THR A 190 -1.70 -2.37 -11.82
N PRO A 191 -0.67 -1.67 -12.34
CA PRO A 191 -0.43 -0.28 -11.98
C PRO A 191 -1.63 0.63 -12.24
N ARG A 192 -1.85 1.59 -11.35
CA ARG A 192 -2.80 2.69 -11.55
C ARG A 192 -2.21 4.00 -11.06
N LEU A 193 -2.53 5.06 -11.80
CA LEU A 193 -2.23 6.41 -11.40
C LEU A 193 -3.44 7.00 -10.68
N LEU A 194 -3.30 7.24 -9.38
CA LEU A 194 -4.27 7.97 -8.58
C LEU A 194 -4.00 9.47 -8.73
N ARG A 195 -5.01 10.22 -9.18
CA ARG A 195 -4.99 11.67 -9.31
C ARG A 195 -6.24 12.24 -8.70
N GLY A 196 -6.19 13.51 -8.37
CA GLY A 196 -7.38 14.22 -7.94
C GLY A 196 -8.30 14.53 -9.11
N ASP A 197 -9.54 14.85 -8.80
CA ASP A 197 -10.61 15.06 -9.79
C ASP A 197 -10.47 16.37 -10.61
N GLY A 198 -9.41 17.15 -10.35
CA GLY A 198 -9.10 18.38 -11.06
C GLY A 198 -9.98 19.58 -10.70
N SER A 199 -10.84 19.47 -9.68
CA SER A 199 -11.72 20.56 -9.20
C SER A 199 -11.00 21.55 -8.26
N GLY A 200 -9.87 21.15 -7.69
CA GLY A 200 -8.98 22.01 -6.90
C GLY A 200 -7.88 22.69 -7.73
N ALA A 201 -7.23 23.71 -7.16
CA ALA A 201 -6.12 24.45 -7.78
C ALA A 201 -4.88 23.54 -8.01
N HIS A 202 -4.91 22.72 -9.06
CA HIS A 202 -3.80 21.85 -9.42
C HIS A 202 -2.55 22.66 -9.78
N LYS A 203 -1.45 22.34 -9.09
CA LYS A 203 -0.12 22.44 -9.69
C LYS A 203 0.06 21.19 -10.57
N PRO A 204 0.53 21.32 -11.82
CA PRO A 204 0.91 20.16 -12.64
C PRO A 204 1.88 19.23 -11.88
N GLY A 205 1.58 17.93 -11.88
CA GLY A 205 2.47 16.87 -11.39
C GLY A 205 2.34 16.52 -9.90
N GLN A 206 1.16 16.08 -9.46
CA GLN A 206 0.93 15.55 -8.11
C GLN A 206 0.05 14.28 -8.18
N GLY A 207 0.44 13.31 -9.01
CA GLY A 207 -0.17 11.98 -9.06
C GLY A 207 0.60 10.95 -8.24
N LEU A 208 -0.10 9.91 -7.78
CA LEU A 208 0.51 8.75 -7.13
C LEU A 208 0.33 7.50 -8.01
N TRP A 209 1.43 6.97 -8.53
CA TRP A 209 1.43 5.63 -9.12
C TRP A 209 1.41 4.58 -8.02
N VAL A 210 0.36 3.74 -8.00
CA VAL A 210 0.30 2.55 -7.15
C VAL A 210 0.64 1.33 -8.01
N VAL A 211 1.70 0.60 -7.65
CA VAL A 211 2.36 -0.39 -8.50
C VAL A 211 2.45 -1.75 -7.79
N PRO A 212 1.50 -2.67 -8.01
CA PRO A 212 1.62 -4.05 -7.57
C PRO A 212 2.75 -4.76 -8.32
N LEU A 213 3.55 -5.54 -7.59
CA LEU A 213 4.58 -6.43 -8.15
C LEU A 213 4.28 -7.86 -7.73
N ALA A 214 4.12 -8.75 -8.71
CA ALA A 214 4.15 -10.19 -8.46
C ALA A 214 5.57 -10.58 -8.05
N SER A 215 5.74 -11.38 -7.01
CA SER A 215 7.06 -11.65 -6.43
C SER A 215 7.15 -13.05 -5.83
N TRP A 216 8.37 -13.55 -5.70
CA TRP A 216 8.71 -14.79 -5.00
C TRP A 216 10.11 -14.66 -4.37
N TYR A 217 10.54 -15.68 -3.64
CA TYR A 217 11.89 -15.74 -3.08
C TYR A 217 12.89 -16.51 -3.95
N ASP A 218 14.17 -16.19 -3.80
CA ASP A 218 15.26 -16.84 -4.56
C ASP A 218 16.58 -17.04 -3.78
N ASP A 219 16.55 -17.00 -2.45
CA ASP A 219 17.67 -17.23 -1.51
C ASP A 219 18.75 -16.17 -1.53
N SER A 220 18.60 -15.17 -2.40
CA SER A 220 19.49 -14.01 -2.43
C SER A 220 19.58 -13.32 -1.07
N LEU A 221 18.52 -13.36 -0.26
CA LEU A 221 18.49 -12.78 1.08
C LEU A 221 19.03 -13.69 2.19
N ASP A 222 19.59 -14.87 1.88
CA ASP A 222 20.17 -15.78 2.87
C ASP A 222 21.30 -15.09 3.67
N LEU A 223 21.11 -14.97 4.98
CA LEU A 223 22.07 -14.35 5.89
C LEU A 223 23.41 -15.10 5.95
N THR A 224 23.45 -16.39 5.64
CA THR A 224 24.68 -17.18 5.65
C THR A 224 25.64 -16.81 4.51
N HIS A 225 25.15 -16.14 3.45
CA HIS A 225 26.02 -15.56 2.42
C HIS A 225 26.85 -14.38 2.95
N PHE A 226 26.29 -13.62 3.91
CA PHE A 226 26.93 -12.43 4.50
C PHE A 226 27.73 -12.77 5.75
N THR A 227 27.19 -13.67 6.56
CA THR A 227 27.73 -14.04 7.86
C THR A 227 27.85 -15.55 7.91
N PRO A 228 28.90 -16.15 7.30
CA PRO A 228 29.03 -17.60 7.17
C PRO A 228 28.96 -18.38 8.50
N SER A 229 29.34 -17.76 9.62
CA SER A 229 29.25 -18.36 10.96
C SER A 229 27.80 -18.68 11.39
N LEU A 230 26.80 -18.05 10.77
CA LEU A 230 25.38 -18.35 11.02
C LEU A 230 24.95 -19.71 10.48
N ILE A 231 25.76 -20.38 9.66
CA ILE A 231 25.44 -21.73 9.17
C ILE A 231 25.21 -22.71 10.33
N HIS A 232 25.85 -22.51 11.48
CA HIS A 232 25.67 -23.34 12.68
C HIS A 232 24.33 -23.10 13.39
N ARG A 233 23.68 -21.96 13.11
CA ARG A 233 22.34 -21.63 13.61
C ARG A 233 21.25 -21.95 12.61
N ALA A 234 21.60 -21.97 11.33
CA ALA A 234 20.71 -22.44 10.28
C ALA A 234 20.35 -23.91 10.54
N GLY A 235 19.05 -24.20 10.61
CA GLY A 235 18.60 -25.59 10.61
C GLY A 235 18.88 -26.23 9.26
N ASP A 236 18.91 -27.56 9.24
CA ASP A 236 18.87 -28.28 7.98
C ASP A 236 17.55 -27.92 7.27
N MET A 237 17.62 -27.19 6.15
CA MET A 237 16.43 -26.84 5.36
C MET A 237 15.71 -28.08 4.81
N ARG A 238 16.38 -29.23 4.86
CA ARG A 238 15.82 -30.54 4.54
C ARG A 238 14.91 -31.09 5.63
N ALA A 239 15.17 -30.70 6.87
CA ALA A 239 14.34 -31.00 8.03
C ALA A 239 13.37 -29.85 8.37
N PHE A 240 13.67 -28.62 7.96
CA PHE A 240 12.83 -27.44 8.10
C PHE A 240 11.78 -27.39 6.96
N THR A 241 10.58 -27.86 7.26
CA THR A 241 9.48 -27.92 6.29
C THR A 241 8.76 -26.57 6.19
N TRP A 242 9.30 -25.68 5.35
CA TRP A 242 8.54 -24.51 4.93
C TRP A 242 7.34 -24.94 4.09
N SER A 243 6.14 -24.48 4.46
CA SER A 243 4.87 -24.98 3.90
C SER A 243 4.80 -24.85 2.38
N ASP A 244 5.41 -23.81 1.82
CA ASP A 244 5.41 -23.56 0.38
C ASP A 244 6.02 -24.72 -0.42
N PHE A 245 7.02 -25.44 0.11
CA PHE A 245 7.61 -26.59 -0.60
C PHE A 245 6.63 -27.76 -0.74
N ALA A 246 5.71 -27.89 0.22
CA ALA A 246 4.69 -28.92 0.20
C ALA A 246 3.43 -28.47 -0.57
N LEU A 247 3.05 -27.20 -0.43
CA LEU A 247 1.74 -26.69 -0.83
C LEU A 247 1.76 -25.95 -2.17
N CYS A 248 2.87 -25.31 -2.55
CA CYS A 248 2.99 -24.77 -3.90
C CYS A 248 3.34 -25.88 -4.90
N LYS A 249 2.82 -25.73 -6.12
CA LYS A 249 3.10 -26.60 -7.26
C LYS A 249 3.55 -25.73 -8.40
N TRP A 250 4.84 -25.78 -8.71
CA TRP A 250 5.42 -24.99 -9.80
C TRP A 250 5.70 -25.88 -11.01
N PRO A 251 5.56 -25.34 -12.24
CA PRO A 251 6.07 -26.01 -13.42
C PRO A 251 7.54 -26.40 -13.26
N ALA A 252 7.89 -27.63 -13.64
CA ALA A 252 9.25 -28.18 -13.44
C ALA A 252 10.36 -27.31 -14.06
N ALA A 253 10.05 -26.55 -15.13
CA ALA A 253 11.01 -25.63 -15.76
C ALA A 253 11.42 -24.43 -14.89
N LEU A 254 10.63 -24.09 -13.86
CA LEU A 254 10.92 -22.99 -12.93
C LEU A 254 11.71 -23.45 -11.69
N LEU A 255 11.89 -24.76 -11.56
CA LEU A 255 12.57 -25.38 -10.44
C LEU A 255 14.07 -25.52 -10.74
N ARG A 256 14.92 -25.09 -9.81
CA ARG A 256 16.38 -25.15 -9.92
C ARG A 256 16.97 -26.05 -8.82
N PRO A 257 18.07 -26.77 -9.06
CA PRO A 257 18.82 -27.40 -7.97
C PRO A 257 19.31 -26.33 -6.98
N SER A 258 19.31 -26.62 -5.68
CA SER A 258 19.90 -25.77 -4.64
C SER A 258 20.85 -26.60 -3.78
N ASP A 259 22.03 -26.04 -3.50
CA ASP A 259 23.05 -26.67 -2.67
C ASP A 259 22.74 -26.53 -1.17
N THR A 260 21.90 -25.55 -0.80
CA THR A 260 21.58 -25.18 0.59
C THR A 260 20.26 -25.78 1.09
N MET A 261 19.48 -26.43 0.22
CA MET A 261 18.12 -26.91 0.49
C MET A 261 17.87 -28.34 -0.04
N THR A 262 16.85 -29.07 0.46
CA THR A 262 16.41 -30.32 -0.21
C THR A 262 15.54 -29.99 -1.39
N GLY A 263 15.74 -30.75 -2.46
CA GLY A 263 14.83 -30.77 -3.60
C GLY A 263 15.16 -29.66 -4.59
N HIS A 264 14.15 -29.25 -5.36
CA HIS A 264 14.31 -28.17 -6.31
C HIS A 264 13.76 -26.87 -5.71
N TYR A 265 14.61 -25.87 -5.68
CA TYR A 265 14.33 -24.54 -5.19
C TYR A 265 13.64 -23.71 -6.27
N PRO A 266 12.59 -22.94 -5.94
CA PRO A 266 11.82 -22.18 -6.93
C PRO A 266 12.52 -20.87 -7.37
N ALA A 267 13.86 -20.82 -7.45
CA ALA A 267 14.57 -19.62 -7.91
C ALA A 267 14.12 -19.15 -9.30
N GLY A 268 13.76 -20.08 -10.19
CA GLY A 268 13.21 -19.72 -11.50
C GLY A 268 11.84 -19.02 -11.42
N VAL A 269 11.10 -19.19 -10.33
CA VAL A 269 9.81 -18.50 -10.08
C VAL A 269 10.05 -17.02 -9.84
N ALA A 270 11.02 -16.64 -9.01
CA ALA A 270 11.35 -15.23 -8.78
C ALA A 270 11.70 -14.51 -10.08
N CYS A 271 12.57 -15.11 -10.91
CA CYS A 271 12.87 -14.58 -12.25
C CYS A 271 11.63 -14.47 -13.13
N LYS A 272 10.79 -15.51 -13.16
CA LYS A 272 9.56 -15.53 -13.97
C LYS A 272 8.58 -14.44 -13.57
N LEU A 273 8.43 -14.16 -12.27
CA LEU A 273 7.55 -13.11 -11.78
C LEU A 273 8.16 -11.71 -11.96
N ALA A 274 9.48 -11.56 -11.84
CA ALA A 274 10.16 -10.33 -12.22
C ALA A 274 9.92 -10.02 -13.72
N GLU A 275 10.13 -11.00 -14.62
CA GLU A 275 9.83 -10.87 -16.05
C GLU A 275 8.37 -10.46 -16.33
N ARG A 276 7.43 -11.02 -15.55
CA ARG A 276 6.01 -10.68 -15.65
C ARG A 276 5.73 -9.21 -15.33
N ASN A 277 6.46 -8.61 -14.40
CA ASN A 277 6.28 -7.20 -14.03
C ASN A 277 6.92 -6.22 -15.03
N GLU A 278 7.80 -6.67 -15.93
CA GLU A 278 8.58 -5.79 -16.82
C GLU A 278 7.77 -4.82 -17.69
N PRO A 279 6.60 -5.18 -18.25
CA PRO A 279 5.78 -4.22 -18.97
C PRO A 279 5.33 -3.06 -18.07
N SER A 280 4.88 -3.37 -16.85
CA SER A 280 4.43 -2.39 -15.85
C SER A 280 5.56 -1.52 -15.32
N VAL A 281 6.73 -2.11 -15.05
CA VAL A 281 7.91 -1.35 -14.60
C VAL A 281 8.35 -0.34 -15.66
N ARG A 282 8.36 -0.75 -16.93
CA ARG A 282 8.70 0.13 -18.06
C ARG A 282 7.67 1.24 -18.25
N GLU A 283 6.38 0.89 -18.26
CA GLU A 283 5.29 1.86 -18.40
C GLU A 283 5.37 2.97 -17.33
N VAL A 284 5.51 2.59 -16.06
CA VAL A 284 5.58 3.55 -14.95
C VAL A 284 6.86 4.38 -15.04
N ASN A 285 7.99 3.76 -15.34
CA ASN A 285 9.25 4.49 -15.50
C ASN A 285 9.18 5.53 -16.63
N GLU A 286 8.67 5.14 -17.80
CA GLU A 286 8.46 6.03 -18.94
C GLU A 286 7.48 7.16 -18.60
N ALA A 287 6.39 6.87 -17.87
CA ALA A 287 5.43 7.88 -17.43
C ALA A 287 6.03 8.89 -16.44
N LEU A 288 6.98 8.45 -15.60
CA LEU A 288 7.70 9.31 -14.66
C LEU A 288 8.82 10.12 -15.33
N CYS A 289 9.32 9.70 -16.49
CA CYS A 289 10.31 10.45 -17.27
C CYS A 289 9.73 11.79 -17.74
N GLY A 290 9.97 12.85 -16.95
CA GLY A 290 9.48 14.21 -17.23
C GLY A 290 8.24 14.62 -16.43
N ALA A 291 7.69 13.72 -15.60
CA ALA A 291 6.63 14.06 -14.65
C ALA A 291 7.24 14.70 -13.40
N VAL A 292 7.11 16.03 -13.27
CA VAL A 292 7.63 16.77 -12.11
C VAL A 292 6.64 16.66 -10.97
N GLY A 293 6.97 15.90 -9.92
CA GLY A 293 6.20 15.84 -8.66
C GLY A 293 5.25 14.64 -8.50
N ASP A 294 5.15 13.77 -9.51
CA ASP A 294 4.49 12.47 -9.36
C ASP A 294 5.33 11.55 -8.45
N ALA A 295 4.64 10.68 -7.69
CA ALA A 295 5.22 9.78 -6.71
C ALA A 295 4.89 8.31 -6.99
N VAL A 296 5.58 7.40 -6.29
CA VAL A 296 5.41 5.96 -6.46
C VAL A 296 5.14 5.26 -5.13
N LEU A 297 4.05 4.51 -5.06
CA LEU A 297 3.76 3.51 -4.05
C LEU A 297 3.78 2.13 -4.71
N SER A 298 4.93 1.48 -4.69
CA SER A 298 5.06 0.09 -5.13
C SER A 298 4.76 -0.87 -4.00
N PHE A 299 4.38 -2.12 -4.30
CA PHE A 299 4.28 -3.14 -3.27
C PHE A 299 4.46 -4.55 -3.80
N SER A 300 5.07 -5.41 -3.00
CA SER A 300 5.22 -6.86 -3.21
C SER A 300 4.76 -7.59 -1.95
N HIS A 301 4.50 -8.89 -2.01
CA HIS A 301 4.31 -9.64 -0.77
C HIS A 301 5.66 -9.92 -0.09
N PHE A 302 6.63 -10.39 -0.88
CA PHE A 302 7.96 -10.78 -0.41
C PHE A 302 8.90 -9.59 -0.19
N LEU A 303 9.94 -9.84 0.61
CA LEU A 303 10.91 -8.83 1.04
C LEU A 303 11.88 -8.45 -0.09
N PRO A 304 12.13 -7.15 -0.33
CA PRO A 304 12.95 -6.70 -1.44
C PRO A 304 14.47 -6.77 -1.20
N ARG A 305 14.91 -6.75 0.06
CA ARG A 305 16.33 -6.68 0.43
C ARG A 305 16.60 -7.10 1.87
N GLU A 306 17.84 -7.33 2.23
CA GLU A 306 18.25 -7.89 3.53
C GLU A 306 17.86 -6.98 4.69
N GLN A 307 17.95 -5.66 4.52
CA GLN A 307 17.57 -4.67 5.54
C GLN A 307 16.08 -4.73 5.91
N THR A 308 15.26 -5.38 5.09
CA THR A 308 13.83 -5.60 5.38
C THR A 308 13.58 -6.86 6.22
N LEU A 309 14.59 -7.71 6.44
CA LEU A 309 14.47 -8.88 7.31
C LEU A 309 14.11 -8.46 8.75
N PRO A 310 13.30 -9.27 9.46
CA PRO A 310 12.91 -9.02 10.85
C PRO A 310 14.05 -8.57 11.76
N ASP A 311 15.11 -9.39 11.83
CA ASP A 311 16.22 -9.22 12.77
C ASP A 311 17.35 -8.34 12.22
N TRP A 312 17.15 -7.68 11.06
CA TRP A 312 18.10 -6.66 10.60
C TRP A 312 17.84 -5.34 11.35
N LEU A 313 18.73 -5.01 12.31
CA LEU A 313 18.48 -3.94 13.29
C LEU A 313 19.03 -2.57 12.89
N ASP A 314 20.00 -2.54 11.98
CA ASP A 314 20.60 -1.32 11.45
C ASP A 314 20.34 -1.20 9.94
N PRO A 315 19.24 -0.56 9.53
CA PRO A 315 18.92 -0.40 8.11
C PRO A 315 19.99 0.35 7.31
N ALA A 316 20.83 1.18 7.93
CA ALA A 316 21.92 1.86 7.24
C ALA A 316 23.18 0.98 7.11
N GLY A 317 23.27 -0.07 7.92
CA GLY A 317 24.39 -1.00 7.94
C GLY A 317 24.46 -1.88 6.69
N LEU A 318 25.69 -2.19 6.28
CA LEU A 318 26.00 -3.09 5.16
C LEU A 318 26.31 -4.53 5.60
N SER A 319 26.36 -4.79 6.90
CA SER A 319 26.66 -6.11 7.46
C SER A 319 25.63 -6.53 8.50
N PHE A 320 25.35 -7.83 8.52
CA PHE A 320 24.50 -8.43 9.53
C PHE A 320 25.31 -8.84 10.75
N SER A 321 24.86 -8.44 11.94
CA SER A 321 25.49 -8.91 13.19
C SER A 321 24.91 -10.26 13.61
N PRO A 322 25.75 -11.30 13.85
CA PRO A 322 25.28 -12.57 14.39
C PRO A 322 24.54 -12.42 15.73
N ASP A 323 24.82 -11.35 16.48
CA ASP A 323 24.19 -11.10 17.77
C ASP A 323 22.71 -10.75 17.65
N TRP A 324 22.27 -10.25 16.51
CA TRP A 324 20.87 -9.90 16.29
C TRP A 324 19.95 -11.13 16.28
N VAL A 325 20.49 -12.30 15.94
CA VAL A 325 19.77 -13.58 16.02
C VAL A 325 20.11 -14.38 17.27
N SER A 326 20.68 -13.76 18.31
CA SER A 326 20.97 -14.41 19.60
C SER A 326 19.75 -14.44 20.52
N HIS A 327 18.64 -14.98 20.02
CA HIS A 327 17.38 -15.18 20.74
C HIS A 327 16.82 -16.58 20.40
N PRO A 328 15.81 -17.11 21.14
CA PRO A 328 15.32 -18.48 20.96
C PRO A 328 14.80 -18.81 19.55
N ALA A 329 14.36 -17.80 18.79
CA ALA A 329 13.88 -17.96 17.41
C ALA A 329 14.95 -17.68 16.34
N GLY A 330 16.22 -17.45 16.74
CA GLY A 330 17.29 -17.04 15.83
C GLY A 330 17.57 -18.04 14.71
N GLY A 331 17.48 -19.35 14.98
CA GLY A 331 17.62 -20.38 13.94
C GLY A 331 16.49 -20.31 12.90
N THR A 332 15.26 -20.04 13.34
CA THR A 332 14.11 -19.81 12.45
C THR A 332 14.30 -18.55 11.63
N ALA A 333 14.82 -17.46 12.20
CA ALA A 333 15.12 -16.23 11.49
C ALA A 333 16.15 -16.44 10.36
N VAL A 334 17.23 -17.16 10.66
CA VAL A 334 18.25 -17.53 9.65
C VAL A 334 17.62 -18.38 8.55
N ASN A 335 16.81 -19.39 8.89
CA ASN A 335 16.13 -20.20 7.88
C ASN A 335 15.11 -19.40 7.05
N PHE A 336 14.35 -18.50 7.68
CA PHE A 336 13.38 -17.64 7.03
C PHE A 336 14.06 -16.77 5.96
N SER A 337 15.27 -16.28 6.21
CA SER A 337 16.00 -15.44 5.25
C SER A 337 16.15 -16.06 3.85
N ARG A 338 16.18 -17.40 3.75
CA ARG A 338 16.25 -18.17 2.49
C ARG A 338 14.94 -18.20 1.70
N VAL A 339 13.83 -17.91 2.35
CA VAL A 339 12.47 -17.91 1.78
C VAL A 339 11.78 -16.55 1.99
N ALA A 340 12.53 -15.53 2.38
CA ALA A 340 12.00 -14.21 2.73
C ALA A 340 11.66 -13.36 1.51
N GLY A 341 12.44 -13.49 0.43
CA GLY A 341 12.24 -12.71 -0.79
C GLY A 341 13.43 -12.76 -1.73
N SER A 342 13.57 -11.70 -2.54
CA SER A 342 14.53 -11.65 -3.65
C SER A 342 15.03 -10.24 -3.90
N ARG A 343 16.32 -10.10 -4.19
CA ARG A 343 16.94 -8.84 -4.65
C ARG A 343 16.39 -8.35 -5.99
N LEU A 344 15.81 -9.24 -6.82
CA LEU A 344 15.17 -8.85 -8.08
C LEU A 344 14.03 -7.85 -7.85
N ILE A 345 13.39 -7.89 -6.67
CA ILE A 345 12.36 -6.94 -6.29
C ILE A 345 12.99 -5.55 -6.13
N ASP A 346 14.05 -5.38 -5.32
CA ASP A 346 14.74 -4.08 -5.16
C ASP A 346 15.25 -3.56 -6.52
N GLU A 347 15.81 -4.42 -7.38
CA GLU A 347 16.21 -4.06 -8.74
C GLU A 347 15.04 -3.47 -9.57
N GLN A 348 13.83 -4.01 -9.43
CA GLN A 348 12.63 -3.44 -10.05
C GLN A 348 12.25 -2.09 -9.42
N LEU A 349 12.35 -1.96 -8.09
CA LEU A 349 12.09 -0.69 -7.39
C LEU A 349 13.01 0.42 -7.91
N ARG A 350 14.31 0.14 -8.06
CA ARG A 350 15.27 1.12 -8.59
C ARG A 350 14.96 1.52 -10.01
N ARG A 351 14.50 0.57 -10.83
CA ARG A 351 14.15 0.83 -12.23
C ARG A 351 12.88 1.65 -12.39
N LEU A 352 11.90 1.56 -11.48
CA LEU A 352 10.69 2.39 -11.52
C LEU A 352 11.04 3.89 -11.57
N THR A 353 12.00 4.34 -10.76
CA THR A 353 12.35 5.76 -10.63
C THR A 353 13.68 6.15 -11.31
N ALA A 354 14.32 5.22 -12.04
CA ALA A 354 15.63 5.44 -12.66
C ALA A 354 15.68 6.61 -13.67
N GLY A 355 14.56 6.93 -14.31
CA GLY A 355 14.46 7.97 -15.34
C GLY A 355 14.15 9.37 -14.80
N VAL A 356 13.94 9.52 -13.48
CA VAL A 356 13.53 10.80 -12.90
C VAL A 356 14.74 11.69 -12.63
N GLN A 357 14.73 12.91 -13.17
CA GLN A 357 15.72 13.95 -12.87
C GLN A 357 15.58 14.37 -11.41
N ARG A 358 16.48 13.89 -10.54
CA ARG A 358 16.40 14.10 -9.09
C ARG A 358 16.50 15.60 -8.73
N PRO A 359 15.48 16.21 -8.09
CA PRO A 359 15.69 17.41 -7.30
C PRO A 359 16.48 17.05 -6.01
N PRO A 360 17.07 18.03 -5.31
CA PRO A 360 17.78 17.80 -4.05
C PRO A 360 16.96 17.05 -2.98
N ASP A 361 15.62 17.15 -3.05
CA ASP A 361 14.67 16.58 -2.09
C ASP A 361 13.84 15.39 -2.62
N GLY A 362 14.21 14.82 -3.79
CA GLY A 362 13.86 13.47 -4.25
C GLY A 362 12.39 13.15 -4.57
N VAL A 363 12.18 12.33 -5.61
CA VAL A 363 10.89 11.65 -5.83
C VAL A 363 10.57 10.83 -4.58
N CYS A 364 9.37 10.98 -4.06
CA CYS A 364 8.94 10.14 -2.98
C CYS A 364 8.54 8.75 -3.51
N HIS A 365 9.35 7.75 -3.14
CA HIS A 365 9.08 6.34 -3.43
C HIS A 365 8.85 5.58 -2.12
N VAL A 366 7.65 5.05 -1.95
CA VAL A 366 7.29 4.11 -0.89
C VAL A 366 7.18 2.71 -1.47
N HIS A 367 7.73 1.72 -0.77
CA HIS A 367 7.56 0.32 -1.07
C HIS A 367 6.95 -0.41 0.10
N ALA A 368 5.76 -0.98 -0.10
CA ALA A 368 5.07 -1.78 0.90
C ALA A 368 5.30 -3.29 0.72
N PHE A 369 5.41 -4.03 1.83
CA PHE A 369 5.62 -5.49 1.79
C PHE A 369 5.04 -6.23 3.01
N GLY A 370 4.95 -7.56 2.94
CA GLY A 370 4.36 -8.44 3.97
C GLY A 370 5.28 -9.60 4.36
N HIS A 371 4.72 -10.81 4.45
CA HIS A 371 5.36 -12.14 4.60
C HIS A 371 6.04 -12.41 5.94
N SER A 372 6.78 -11.44 6.44
CA SER A 372 7.59 -11.59 7.65
C SER A 372 6.76 -11.64 8.93
N HIS A 373 5.50 -11.20 8.89
CA HIS A 373 4.66 -10.97 10.06
C HIS A 373 5.37 -10.09 11.10
N ARG A 374 6.21 -9.14 10.65
CA ARG A 374 6.94 -8.20 11.48
C ARG A 374 6.87 -6.81 10.86
N PRO A 375 6.22 -5.83 11.55
CA PRO A 375 6.19 -4.47 11.06
C PRO A 375 7.61 -3.88 10.89
N LYS A 376 7.79 -3.10 9.83
CA LYS A 376 9.01 -2.35 9.52
C LYS A 376 8.62 -1.01 8.90
N ASP A 377 9.37 0.05 9.19
CA ASP A 377 9.19 1.37 8.59
C ASP A 377 10.54 2.11 8.64
N PHE A 378 11.20 2.25 7.50
CA PHE A 378 12.48 2.95 7.40
C PHE A 378 12.74 3.44 5.99
N SER A 379 13.63 4.42 5.83
CA SER A 379 14.06 4.92 4.52
C SER A 379 15.51 4.56 4.25
N LEU A 380 15.80 4.07 3.05
CA LEU A 380 17.13 3.69 2.61
C LEU A 380 17.26 3.86 1.09
N ASP A 381 18.36 4.48 0.66
CA ASP A 381 18.67 4.74 -0.75
C ASP A 381 17.52 5.43 -1.52
N GLY A 382 16.81 6.37 -0.87
CA GLY A 382 15.70 7.12 -1.47
C GLY A 382 14.37 6.38 -1.58
N VAL A 383 14.24 5.20 -0.95
CA VAL A 383 12.98 4.45 -0.87
C VAL A 383 12.59 4.28 0.60
N ARG A 384 11.32 4.54 0.93
CA ARG A 384 10.75 4.18 2.24
C ARG A 384 10.14 2.79 2.17
N TYR A 385 10.66 1.87 2.96
CA TYR A 385 10.18 0.50 3.11
C TYR A 385 9.18 0.43 4.26
N VAL A 386 7.99 -0.12 4.00
CA VAL A 386 6.94 -0.23 5.01
C VAL A 386 6.32 -1.63 4.99
N SER A 387 6.27 -2.30 6.14
CA SER A 387 5.49 -3.51 6.33
C SER A 387 4.51 -3.31 7.47
N HIS A 388 3.25 -3.69 7.24
CA HIS A 388 2.17 -3.54 8.21
C HIS A 388 1.23 -4.76 8.22
N PRO A 389 1.74 -5.93 8.66
CA PRO A 389 0.97 -7.17 8.69
C PRO A 389 -0.11 -7.15 9.77
N LEU A 390 -1.28 -7.71 9.46
CA LEU A 390 -2.30 -8.03 10.45
C LEU A 390 -1.88 -9.25 11.28
N GLY A 391 -1.40 -10.29 10.60
CA GLY A 391 -0.98 -11.56 11.20
C GLY A 391 -2.12 -12.35 11.84
N TYR A 392 -1.75 -13.40 12.58
CA TYR A 392 -2.67 -14.21 13.36
C TYR A 392 -2.93 -13.61 14.74
N SER A 393 -4.09 -13.91 15.35
CA SER A 393 -4.42 -13.42 16.69
C SER A 393 -3.37 -13.78 17.75
N LYS A 394 -2.80 -14.99 17.69
CA LYS A 394 -1.71 -15.40 18.59
C LYS A 394 -0.46 -14.54 18.44
N GLU A 395 -0.19 -14.04 17.25
CA GLU A 395 0.96 -13.17 16.98
C GLU A 395 0.72 -11.76 17.51
N ARG A 396 -0.51 -11.25 17.40
CA ARG A 396 -0.91 -9.99 18.05
C ARG A 396 -0.79 -10.07 19.57
N VAL A 397 -1.24 -11.17 20.18
CA VAL A 397 -1.08 -11.43 21.62
C VAL A 397 0.40 -11.47 22.02
N LYS A 398 1.24 -12.07 21.18
CA LYS A 398 2.70 -12.11 21.36
C LYS A 398 3.41 -10.82 20.91
N ARG A 399 2.65 -9.79 20.52
CA ARG A 399 3.15 -8.49 20.05
C ARG A 399 4.17 -8.61 18.92
N LEU A 400 3.96 -9.58 18.04
CA LEU A 400 4.74 -9.76 16.82
C LEU A 400 4.22 -8.86 15.69
N THR A 401 2.92 -8.55 15.75
CA THR A 401 2.21 -7.55 14.94
C THR A 401 1.44 -6.61 15.90
N PRO A 402 0.84 -5.50 15.42
CA PRO A 402 0.11 -4.57 16.29
C PRO A 402 -0.98 -5.27 17.13
N GLU A 403 -0.93 -5.10 18.45
CA GLU A 403 -1.87 -5.72 19.40
C GLU A 403 -3.32 -5.33 19.07
N VAL A 404 -3.53 -4.03 18.80
CA VAL A 404 -4.79 -3.50 18.26
C VAL A 404 -4.67 -3.39 16.73
N PRO A 405 -5.40 -4.22 15.98
CA PRO A 405 -5.27 -4.26 14.53
C PRO A 405 -5.91 -3.01 13.89
N HIS A 406 -5.15 -2.36 13.02
CA HIS A 406 -5.56 -1.16 12.29
C HIS A 406 -4.87 -1.09 10.94
N LEU A 407 -5.42 -0.31 10.00
CA LEU A 407 -4.75 0.01 8.74
C LEU A 407 -3.71 1.10 8.96
N LYS A 408 -2.57 1.02 8.24
CA LYS A 408 -1.55 2.08 8.27
C LYS A 408 -1.78 3.07 7.14
N LEU A 409 -1.86 4.36 7.46
CA LEU A 409 -1.84 5.41 6.44
C LEU A 409 -0.41 5.54 5.89
N VAL A 410 -0.22 5.26 4.60
CA VAL A 410 1.10 5.33 3.95
C VAL A 410 1.21 6.46 2.95
N TRP A 411 0.07 7.04 2.56
CA TRP A 411 0.04 8.18 1.68
C TRP A 411 -1.16 9.09 1.97
N ASP A 412 -0.91 10.39 2.06
CA ASP A 412 -1.93 11.43 2.04
C ASP A 412 -1.64 12.36 0.87
N VAL A 413 -2.45 12.29 -0.19
CA VAL A 413 -2.19 13.04 -1.42
C VAL A 413 -2.44 14.53 -1.23
N ASP A 414 -3.30 14.94 -0.29
CA ASP A 414 -3.54 16.36 0.04
C ASP A 414 -2.25 17.03 0.58
N GLY A 415 -1.32 16.24 1.13
CA GLY A 415 -0.02 16.72 1.62
C GLY A 415 1.11 16.63 0.59
N ALA A 416 0.93 15.93 -0.54
CA ALA A 416 1.97 15.57 -1.52
C ALA A 416 3.29 15.01 -0.90
N VAL A 417 3.23 14.53 0.34
CA VAL A 417 4.37 14.08 1.14
C VAL A 417 3.87 12.88 1.96
N PRO A 418 4.59 11.74 1.95
CA PRO A 418 4.23 10.63 2.81
C PRO A 418 4.32 11.10 4.26
N PRO A 419 3.43 10.65 5.17
CA PRO A 419 3.66 10.90 6.59
C PRO A 419 5.07 10.42 6.95
N PRO A 420 5.83 11.13 7.80
CA PRO A 420 7.20 10.75 8.11
C PRO A 420 7.25 9.29 8.57
N PRO A 421 8.33 8.55 8.24
CA PRO A 421 8.51 7.19 8.76
C PRO A 421 8.31 7.23 10.27
N GLN A 422 7.41 6.38 10.76
CA GLN A 422 7.28 6.24 12.20
C GLN A 422 8.56 5.55 12.71
N PRO A 423 9.05 5.89 13.90
CA PRO A 423 10.22 5.26 14.48
C PRO A 423 10.09 3.73 14.33
N LEU A 424 11.16 3.10 13.84
CA LEU A 424 11.26 1.66 13.65
C LEU A 424 10.70 0.95 14.87
N ILE A 425 9.50 0.37 14.78
CA ILE A 425 8.95 -0.40 15.89
C ILE A 425 9.70 -1.72 15.88
N ARG A 426 10.72 -1.82 16.73
CA ARG A 426 11.45 -3.06 16.97
C ARG A 426 10.59 -3.95 17.85
N TYR A 427 9.49 -4.48 17.34
CA TYR A 427 8.50 -5.24 18.13
C TYR A 427 9.13 -6.36 18.98
N TRP A 428 10.12 -7.07 18.43
CA TRP A 428 10.85 -8.11 19.17
C TRP A 428 11.81 -7.55 20.24
N GLU A 429 12.45 -6.39 20.03
CA GLU A 429 13.39 -5.81 21.00
C GLU A 429 12.72 -4.88 22.04
N GLU A 430 11.71 -4.12 21.64
CA GLU A 430 11.00 -3.15 22.48
C GLU A 430 9.92 -3.80 23.36
N HIS A 431 9.22 -4.81 22.83
CA HIS A 431 8.17 -5.51 23.57
C HIS A 431 8.59 -6.91 24.01
N GLY A 432 9.60 -7.49 23.37
CA GLY A 432 10.00 -8.87 23.58
C GLY A 432 8.90 -9.83 23.14
N GLY A 433 9.28 -10.89 22.44
CA GLY A 433 8.56 -12.14 22.66
C GLY A 433 8.80 -12.60 24.09
N ARG A 434 8.25 -11.89 25.08
CA ARG A 434 8.27 -12.30 26.47
C ARG A 434 7.04 -13.17 26.68
N GLU A 435 7.27 -14.43 26.99
CA GLU A 435 6.36 -15.14 27.88
C GLU A 435 7.01 -15.17 29.26
N PRO A 436 6.64 -14.27 30.20
CA PRO A 436 6.91 -14.52 31.62
C PRO A 436 6.04 -15.67 32.16
N GLU A 437 4.89 -15.94 31.55
CA GLU A 437 3.88 -16.85 32.09
C GLU A 437 3.94 -18.28 31.52
N LEU A 438 4.46 -18.50 30.30
CA LEU A 438 4.55 -19.85 29.72
C LEU A 438 5.80 -20.62 30.20
N ASP A 439 6.92 -19.94 30.45
CA ASP A 439 8.06 -20.57 31.12
C ASP A 439 7.70 -21.03 32.54
N ALA A 440 6.81 -20.31 33.23
CA ALA A 440 6.27 -20.73 34.52
C ALA A 440 5.28 -21.91 34.41
N LEU A 441 4.52 -21.99 33.31
CA LEU A 441 3.61 -23.11 33.03
C LEU A 441 4.35 -24.38 32.59
N LEU A 442 5.45 -24.25 31.86
CA LEU A 442 6.29 -25.35 31.37
C LEU A 442 7.35 -25.81 32.40
N ALA A 443 7.68 -24.96 33.38
CA ALA A 443 8.54 -25.33 34.52
C ALA A 443 7.77 -25.97 35.70
N SER A 444 6.45 -26.10 35.62
CA SER A 444 5.65 -26.79 36.64
C SER A 444 5.76 -28.31 36.41
N PRO A 445 6.43 -29.07 37.29
CA PRO A 445 6.45 -30.52 37.15
C PRO A 445 5.03 -31.02 37.32
N ALA A 446 4.52 -31.75 36.32
CA ALA A 446 3.27 -32.46 36.39
C ALA A 446 3.20 -33.22 37.73
N ARG A 447 2.31 -32.78 38.62
CA ARG A 447 1.95 -33.52 39.83
C ARG A 447 0.92 -34.59 39.44
N PRO A 448 0.98 -35.74 40.14
CA PRO A 448 0.89 -37.08 39.57
C PRO A 448 -0.46 -37.47 38.99
#